data_AF-A0AAV0F0B0-F1
#
_entry.id   AF-A0AAV0F0B0-F1
#
_cell.length_a   1.000
_cell.length_b   1.000
_cell.length_c   1.000
_cell.angle_alpha   90.00
_cell.angle_beta   90.00
_cell.angle_gamma   90.00
#
_symmetry.space_group_name_H-M   'P 1'
#
loop_
_entity.id
_entity.type
_entity.pdbx_description
1 polymer ?
#
loop_
_entity_poly.entity_id
_entity_poly.type
_entity_poly.pdbx_seq_one_letter_code
_entity_poly.pdbx_strand_id
1 'polypeptide(L)'
;MEEITSSVIPKINNTLYEKRVKALSEKDRNIACGCLEHMDDSIGRMKDTLDQMYDLTQNDLAFQINNLQTWMSAALTNVDTCLDDETPSVSDTTLQTLLRRSVGNVRKHTVIALSLINYFASKCYSDLAPAPAPTH
;
A
#
# COMPACT_ATOMS: atom_id res chain seq x y z
N MET A 1 -12.06 -2.37 -22.39
CA MET A 1 -10.80 -1.63 -22.11
C MET A 1 -11.06 -0.12 -21.95
N GLU A 2 -12.29 0.28 -21.59
CA GLU A 2 -12.71 1.71 -21.52
C GLU A 2 -13.19 2.15 -20.13
N GLU A 3 -13.31 1.24 -19.15
CA GLU A 3 -13.88 1.59 -17.83
C GLU A 3 -12.83 1.85 -16.73
N ILE A 4 -11.59 1.37 -16.88
CA ILE A 4 -10.58 1.50 -15.80
C ILE A 4 -9.98 2.91 -15.75
N THR A 5 -10.00 3.66 -16.85
CA THR A 5 -9.40 5.00 -16.92
C THR A 5 -10.23 6.09 -16.23
N SER A 6 -11.51 5.86 -15.93
CA SER A 6 -12.40 6.90 -15.38
C SER A 6 -12.45 6.98 -13.85
N SER A 7 -12.03 5.93 -13.12
CA SER A 7 -12.24 5.86 -11.66
C SER A 7 -11.03 6.35 -10.87
N VAL A 8 -9.81 6.16 -11.39
CA VAL A 8 -8.57 6.35 -10.62
C VAL A 8 -7.86 7.68 -10.95
N ILE A 9 -8.23 8.34 -12.04
CA ILE A 9 -7.68 9.66 -12.39
C ILE A 9 -8.55 10.72 -11.72
N PRO A 10 -8.01 11.57 -10.80
CA PRO A 10 -8.77 12.71 -10.31
C PRO A 10 -9.25 13.51 -11.51
N LYS A 11 -10.53 13.93 -11.52
CA LYS A 11 -11.15 14.77 -12.56
C LYS A 11 -10.51 16.17 -12.60
N ILE A 12 -9.23 16.22 -12.89
CA ILE A 12 -8.52 17.40 -13.33
C ILE A 12 -8.73 17.39 -14.83
N ASN A 13 -9.76 18.07 -15.28
CA ASN A 13 -10.03 18.25 -16.71
C ASN A 13 -8.99 19.22 -17.28
N ASN A 14 -7.74 18.75 -17.37
CA ASN A 14 -6.61 19.50 -17.87
C ASN A 14 -6.22 18.89 -19.21
N THR A 15 -6.53 19.60 -20.28
CA THR A 15 -6.23 19.24 -21.67
C THR A 15 -4.76 18.85 -21.89
N LEU A 16 -3.84 19.35 -21.05
CA LEU A 16 -2.43 18.97 -21.08
C LEU A 16 -2.18 17.54 -20.59
N TYR A 17 -2.91 17.08 -19.57
CA TYR A 17 -2.82 15.73 -19.04
C TYR A 17 -3.31 14.71 -20.08
N GLU A 18 -4.48 14.95 -20.68
CA GLU A 18 -5.01 14.06 -21.71
C GLU A 18 -4.10 13.98 -22.94
N LYS A 19 -3.55 15.11 -23.38
CA LYS A 19 -2.59 15.14 -24.48
C LYS A 19 -1.32 14.35 -24.15
N ARG A 20 -0.82 14.45 -22.91
CA ARG A 20 0.35 13.69 -22.45
C ARG A 20 0.08 12.20 -22.38
N VAL A 21 -1.05 11.77 -21.81
CA VAL A 21 -1.41 10.35 -21.74
C VAL A 21 -1.58 9.74 -23.13
N LYS A 22 -2.18 10.48 -24.08
CA LYS A 22 -2.29 10.05 -25.48
C LYS A 22 -0.94 9.98 -26.20
N ALA A 23 0.05 10.76 -25.77
CA ALA A 23 1.40 10.75 -26.33
C ALA A 23 2.31 9.64 -25.76
N LEU A 24 1.91 8.98 -24.67
CA LEU A 24 2.66 7.85 -24.11
C LEU A 24 2.65 6.64 -25.06
N SER A 25 3.67 5.80 -24.96
CA SER A 25 3.65 4.49 -25.61
C SER A 25 2.56 3.59 -24.97
N GLU A 26 2.07 2.61 -25.73
CA GLU A 26 1.13 1.62 -25.18
C GLU A 26 1.72 0.86 -23.99
N LYS A 27 3.01 0.49 -24.10
CA LYS A 27 3.76 -0.14 -23.02
C LYS A 27 3.75 0.71 -21.75
N ASP A 28 4.07 2.00 -21.85
CA ASP A 28 4.14 2.90 -20.70
C ASP A 28 2.77 3.11 -20.06
N ARG A 29 1.69 3.16 -20.87
CA ARG A 29 0.32 3.21 -20.34
C ARG A 29 -0.03 1.94 -19.58
N ASN A 30 0.32 0.77 -20.10
CA ASN A 30 0.02 -0.50 -19.45
C ASN A 30 0.78 -0.64 -18.12
N ILE A 31 2.05 -0.23 -18.08
CA ILE A 31 2.83 -0.18 -16.83
C ILE A 31 2.18 0.79 -15.83
N ALA A 32 1.78 1.98 -16.27
CA ALA A 32 1.13 2.93 -15.38
C ALA A 32 -0.22 2.39 -14.84
N CYS A 33 -1.00 1.68 -15.66
CA CYS A 33 -2.25 1.07 -15.23
C CYS A 33 -2.00 -0.06 -14.21
N GLY A 34 -1.05 -0.96 -14.47
CA GLY A 34 -0.66 -2.02 -13.51
C GLY A 34 -0.21 -1.44 -12.17
N CYS A 35 0.62 -0.39 -12.21
CA CYS A 35 1.01 0.30 -10.99
C CYS A 35 -0.19 0.89 -10.23
N LEU A 36 -1.16 1.47 -10.93
CA LEU A 36 -2.37 2.01 -10.29
C LEU A 36 -3.20 0.90 -9.64
N GLU A 37 -3.28 -0.28 -10.24
CA GLU A 37 -3.94 -1.46 -9.65
C GLU A 37 -3.24 -1.89 -8.35
N HIS A 38 -1.90 -1.97 -8.35
CA HIS A 38 -1.14 -2.25 -7.13
C HIS A 38 -1.38 -1.19 -6.04
N MET A 39 -1.49 0.09 -6.42
CA MET A 39 -1.74 1.18 -5.47
C MET A 39 -3.16 1.11 -4.88
N ASP A 40 -4.15 0.77 -5.69
CA ASP A 40 -5.53 0.56 -5.22
C ASP A 40 -5.60 -0.60 -4.22
N ASP A 41 -4.95 -1.71 -4.53
CA ASP A 41 -4.83 -2.84 -3.61
C ASP A 41 -4.10 -2.45 -2.32
N SER A 42 -2.99 -1.71 -2.40
CA SER A 42 -2.28 -1.20 -1.21
C SER A 42 -3.18 -0.33 -0.34
N ILE A 43 -3.97 0.57 -0.93
CA ILE A 43 -4.93 1.41 -0.20
C ILE A 43 -6.02 0.56 0.44
N GLY A 44 -6.52 -0.47 -0.27
CA GLY A 44 -7.46 -1.44 0.28
C GLY A 44 -6.92 -2.11 1.55
N ARG A 45 -5.67 -2.59 1.51
CA ARG A 45 -5.00 -3.19 2.67
C ARG A 45 -4.76 -2.20 3.82
N MET A 46 -4.42 -0.95 3.50
CA MET A 46 -4.33 0.10 4.52
C MET A 46 -5.68 0.37 5.18
N LYS A 47 -6.77 0.36 4.41
CA LYS A 47 -8.13 0.53 4.92
C LYS A 47 -8.52 -0.65 5.83
N ASP A 48 -8.31 -1.89 5.38
CA ASP A 48 -8.54 -3.10 6.20
C ASP A 48 -7.81 -2.98 7.55
N THR A 49 -6.55 -2.53 7.51
CA THR A 49 -5.72 -2.30 8.70
C THR A 49 -6.35 -1.26 9.63
N LEU A 50 -6.78 -0.11 9.11
CA LEU A 50 -7.42 0.93 9.91
C LEU A 50 -8.73 0.46 10.53
N ASP A 51 -9.58 -0.21 9.73
CA ASP A 51 -10.89 -0.70 10.18
C ASP A 51 -10.71 -1.70 11.34
N GLN A 52 -9.72 -2.60 11.26
CA GLN A 52 -9.40 -3.52 12.38
C GLN A 52 -8.78 -2.81 13.59
N MET A 53 -7.99 -1.74 13.39
CA MET A 53 -7.46 -0.94 14.49
C MET A 53 -8.55 -0.21 15.27
N TYR A 54 -9.65 0.17 14.61
CA TYR A 54 -10.82 0.77 15.28
C TYR A 54 -11.62 -0.24 16.11
N ASP A 55 -11.54 -1.53 15.79
CA ASP A 55 -12.30 -2.61 16.44
C ASP A 55 -11.39 -3.65 17.11
N LEU A 56 -10.38 -3.16 17.83
CA LEU A 56 -9.51 -4.02 18.63
C LEU A 56 -10.23 -4.49 19.89
N THR A 57 -10.21 -5.81 20.13
CA THR A 57 -10.83 -6.45 21.30
C THR A 57 -9.78 -7.22 22.08
N GLN A 58 -9.91 -7.29 23.41
CA GLN A 58 -8.94 -8.02 24.24
C GLN A 58 -8.93 -9.52 23.94
N ASN A 59 -10.08 -10.10 23.61
CA ASN A 59 -10.22 -11.55 23.42
C ASN A 59 -9.51 -12.05 22.16
N ASP A 60 -9.45 -11.24 21.10
CA ASP A 60 -8.84 -11.61 19.81
C ASP A 60 -7.62 -10.74 19.47
N LEU A 61 -7.10 -9.98 20.44
CA LEU A 61 -6.08 -8.93 20.20
C LEU A 61 -4.87 -9.43 19.42
N ALA A 62 -4.32 -10.60 19.78
CA ALA A 62 -3.17 -11.17 19.10
C ALA A 62 -3.48 -11.53 17.63
N PHE A 63 -4.66 -12.10 17.37
CA PHE A 63 -5.08 -12.44 16.01
C PHE A 63 -5.34 -11.18 15.17
N GLN A 64 -6.01 -10.18 15.75
CA GLN A 64 -6.28 -8.91 15.10
C GLN A 64 -4.99 -8.16 14.75
N ILE A 65 -4.00 -8.12 15.66
CA ILE A 65 -2.68 -7.54 15.40
C ILE A 65 -1.95 -8.27 14.26
N ASN A 66 -2.02 -9.61 14.21
CA ASN A 66 -1.44 -10.36 13.09
C ASN A 66 -2.08 -9.97 11.75
N ASN A 67 -3.39 -9.74 11.69
CA ASN A 67 -4.05 -9.24 10.47
C ASN A 67 -3.48 -7.88 10.05
N LEU A 68 -3.26 -6.95 11.00
CA LEU A 68 -2.65 -5.65 10.70
C LEU A 68 -1.26 -5.81 10.05
N GLN A 69 -0.43 -6.71 10.60
CA GLN A 69 0.90 -6.99 10.06
C GLN A 69 0.82 -7.60 8.65
N THR A 70 -0.07 -8.55 8.44
CA THR A 70 -0.28 -9.20 7.14
C THR A 70 -0.73 -8.20 6.08
N TRP A 71 -1.76 -7.41 6.35
CA TRP A 71 -2.27 -6.45 5.38
C TRP A 71 -1.28 -5.35 5.08
N MET A 72 -0.60 -4.79 6.08
CA MET A 72 0.39 -3.74 5.85
C MET A 72 1.64 -4.29 5.13
N SER A 73 2.01 -5.55 5.35
CA SER A 73 3.07 -6.22 4.57
C SER A 73 2.66 -6.43 3.12
N ALA A 74 1.42 -6.85 2.87
CA ALA A 74 0.88 -6.97 1.51
C ALA A 74 0.81 -5.60 0.80
N ALA A 75 0.40 -4.55 1.51
CA ALA A 75 0.40 -3.20 0.99
C ALA A 75 1.81 -2.77 0.55
N LEU A 76 2.84 -3.14 1.33
CA LEU A 76 4.24 -2.84 1.00
C LEU A 76 4.71 -3.63 -0.21
N THR A 77 4.38 -4.92 -0.29
CA THR A 77 4.70 -5.75 -1.47
C THR A 77 4.16 -5.14 -2.75
N ASN A 78 2.88 -4.74 -2.77
CA ASN A 78 2.27 -4.11 -3.94
C ASN A 78 2.95 -2.78 -4.31
N VAL A 79 3.31 -1.97 -3.31
CA VAL A 79 4.07 -0.74 -3.54
C VAL A 79 5.45 -1.02 -4.13
N ASP A 80 6.15 -2.03 -3.61
CA ASP A 80 7.47 -2.43 -4.07
C ASP A 80 7.40 -3.02 -5.49
N THR A 81 6.36 -3.80 -5.83
CA THR A 81 6.15 -4.29 -7.20
C THR A 81 5.99 -3.14 -8.19
N CYS A 82 5.15 -2.13 -7.90
CA CYS A 82 5.08 -0.98 -8.79
C CYS A 82 6.44 -0.24 -8.87
N LEU A 83 7.07 0.05 -7.74
CA LEU A 83 8.22 0.95 -7.69
C LEU A 83 9.52 0.33 -8.19
N ASP A 84 9.79 -0.90 -7.76
CA ASP A 84 11.07 -1.59 -7.92
C ASP A 84 11.02 -2.55 -9.12
N ASP A 85 9.86 -3.13 -9.47
CA ASP A 85 9.74 -4.08 -10.61
C ASP A 85 9.20 -3.41 -11.89
N GLU A 86 8.10 -2.65 -11.81
CA GLU A 86 7.41 -2.11 -12.99
C GLU A 86 7.97 -0.76 -13.47
N THR A 87 8.11 0.21 -12.55
CA THR A 87 8.53 1.59 -12.86
C THR A 87 9.88 1.67 -13.61
N PRO A 88 10.89 0.82 -13.37
CA PRO A 88 12.12 0.82 -14.16
C PRO A 88 11.91 0.51 -15.65
N SER A 89 10.83 -0.16 -16.02
CA SER A 89 10.51 -0.53 -17.41
C SER A 89 9.85 0.59 -18.23
N VAL A 90 9.51 1.72 -17.59
CA VAL A 90 8.90 2.90 -18.23
C VAL A 90 9.94 3.65 -19.04
N SER A 91 9.61 3.92 -20.31
CA SER A 91 10.50 4.62 -21.24
C SER A 91 10.35 6.14 -21.21
N ASP A 92 9.16 6.66 -20.93
CA ASP A 92 8.94 8.08 -20.71
C ASP A 92 9.51 8.53 -19.35
N THR A 93 10.54 9.38 -19.40
CA THR A 93 11.26 9.85 -18.21
C THR A 93 10.40 10.69 -17.27
N THR A 94 9.40 11.40 -17.80
CA THR A 94 8.49 12.23 -17.00
C THR A 94 7.54 11.33 -16.21
N LEU A 95 6.93 10.35 -16.88
CA LEU A 95 6.06 9.36 -16.25
C LEU A 95 6.83 8.55 -15.20
N GLN A 96 8.02 8.06 -15.54
CA GLN A 96 8.86 7.30 -14.61
C GLN A 96 9.16 8.12 -13.34
N THR A 97 9.51 9.40 -13.49
CA THR A 97 9.77 10.30 -12.35
C THR A 97 8.52 10.51 -11.50
N LEU A 98 7.35 10.68 -12.14
CA LEU A 98 6.08 10.85 -11.45
C LEU A 98 5.68 9.61 -10.65
N LEU A 99 5.83 8.41 -11.23
CA LEU A 99 5.59 7.13 -10.55
C LEU A 99 6.53 6.98 -9.35
N ARG A 100 7.85 7.14 -9.55
CA ARG A 100 8.84 7.05 -8.47
C ARG A 100 8.52 7.98 -7.29
N ARG A 101 8.15 9.23 -7.58
CA ARG A 101 7.83 10.21 -6.54
C ARG A 101 6.54 9.85 -5.80
N SER A 102 5.49 9.51 -6.54
CA SER A 102 4.16 9.29 -5.95
C SER A 102 4.14 7.99 -5.16
N VAL A 103 4.58 6.90 -5.77
CA VAL A 103 4.60 5.55 -5.18
C VAL A 103 5.64 5.48 -4.06
N GLY A 104 6.79 6.14 -4.22
CA GLY A 104 7.80 6.23 -3.17
C GLY A 104 7.30 6.93 -1.90
N ASN A 105 6.41 7.93 -2.03
CA ASN A 105 5.75 8.52 -0.87
C ASN A 105 4.81 7.51 -0.19
N VAL A 106 4.02 6.75 -0.94
CA VAL A 106 3.16 5.70 -0.38
C VAL A 106 4.01 4.68 0.37
N ARG A 107 5.11 4.18 -0.25
CA ARG A 107 6.07 3.26 0.37
C ARG A 107 6.53 3.73 1.74
N LYS A 108 6.92 5.00 1.84
CA LYS A 108 7.38 5.59 3.10
C LYS A 108 6.30 5.50 4.18
N HIS A 109 5.06 5.82 3.86
CA HIS A 109 3.96 5.73 4.82
C HIS A 109 3.67 4.27 5.20
N THR A 110 3.69 3.35 4.24
CA THR A 110 3.50 1.91 4.48
C THR A 110 4.56 1.35 5.43
N VAL A 111 5.84 1.64 5.18
CA VAL A 111 6.95 1.18 6.04
C VAL A 111 6.85 1.76 7.44
N ILE A 112 6.51 3.05 7.57
CA ILE A 112 6.28 3.69 8.89
C ILE A 112 5.13 2.99 9.63
N ALA A 113 3.99 2.79 8.96
CA ALA A 113 2.84 2.12 9.55
C ALA A 113 3.16 0.69 9.99
N LEU A 114 3.81 -0.11 9.13
CA LEU A 114 4.22 -1.48 9.45
C LEU A 114 5.19 -1.51 10.65
N SER A 115 6.12 -0.55 10.71
CA SER A 115 7.07 -0.44 11.83
C SER A 115 6.35 -0.16 13.15
N LEU A 116 5.35 0.74 13.14
CA LEU A 116 4.54 1.04 14.31
C LEU A 116 3.68 -0.14 14.75
N ILE A 117 3.07 -0.86 13.80
CA ILE A 117 2.28 -2.07 14.07
C ILE A 117 3.17 -3.15 14.68
N ASN A 118 4.36 -3.39 14.12
CA ASN A 118 5.33 -4.35 14.67
C ASN A 118 5.79 -3.97 16.08
N TYR A 119 6.02 -2.68 16.32
CA TYR A 119 6.36 -2.19 17.65
C TYR A 119 5.21 -2.43 18.64
N PHE A 120 3.96 -2.09 18.27
CA PHE A 120 2.78 -2.31 19.08
C PHE A 120 2.59 -3.81 19.40
N ALA A 121 2.72 -4.68 18.41
CA ALA A 121 2.68 -6.13 18.56
C ALA A 121 3.69 -6.61 19.62
N SER A 122 4.93 -6.11 19.56
CA SER A 122 5.97 -6.47 20.54
C SER A 122 5.62 -6.11 21.99
N LYS A 123 4.84 -5.03 22.18
CA LYS A 123 4.37 -4.60 23.51
C LYS A 123 3.18 -5.42 23.98
N CYS A 124 2.22 -5.70 23.10
CA CYS A 124 1.08 -6.53 23.45
C CYS A 124 1.48 -7.99 23.72
N TYR A 125 2.44 -8.54 22.98
CA TYR A 125 2.93 -9.90 23.22
C TYR A 125 3.70 -10.02 24.54
N SER A 126 4.36 -8.96 25.03
CA SER A 126 4.94 -8.97 26.38
C SER A 126 3.86 -8.91 27.48
N ASP A 127 2.73 -8.28 27.22
CA ASP A 127 1.61 -8.16 28.16
C ASP A 127 0.66 -9.38 28.16
N LEU A 128 0.76 -10.25 27.14
CA LEU A 128 0.04 -11.53 27.01
C LEU A 128 0.83 -12.74 27.54
N ALA A 129 2.01 -12.53 28.13
CA ALA A 129 2.74 -13.61 28.78
C ALA A 129 1.88 -14.17 29.94
N PRO A 130 1.59 -15.50 29.98
CA PRO A 130 0.88 -16.07 31.11
C PRO A 130 1.67 -15.78 32.39
N ALA A 131 0.97 -15.37 33.45
CA ALA A 131 1.56 -15.17 34.77
C ALA A 131 2.43 -16.38 35.14
N PRO A 132 3.61 -16.19 35.76
CA PRO A 132 4.44 -17.32 36.16
C PRO A 132 3.60 -18.25 37.04
N ALA A 133 3.58 -19.54 36.68
CA ALA A 133 2.86 -20.56 37.45
C ALA A 133 3.33 -20.50 38.92
N PRO A 134 2.41 -20.61 39.90
CA PRO A 134 2.80 -20.60 41.30
C PRO A 134 3.80 -21.74 41.55
N THR A 135 4.98 -21.39 42.01
CA THR A 135 5.99 -22.35 42.46
C THR A 135 5.47 -23.02 43.72
N HIS A 136 5.17 -24.32 43.64
CA HIS A 136 4.92 -25.18 44.79
C HIS A 136 6.21 -25.41 45.59
#